data_AF-A0A843L1M3-F1
#
_entry.id   AF-A0A843L1M3-F1
#
_cell.length_a   1.000
_cell.length_b   1.000
_cell.length_c   1.000
_cell.angle_alpha   90.00
_cell.angle_beta   90.00
_cell.angle_gamma   90.00
#
_symmetry.space_group_name_H-M   'P 1'
#
loop_
_entity.id
_entity.type
_entity.pdbx_description
1 polymer ?
#
loop_
_entity_poly.entity_id
_entity_poly.type
_entity_poly.pdbx_seq_one_letter_code
_entity_poly.pdbx_strand_id
1 'polypeptide(L)'
;MGVAIRDILVDCREPVSWDDLSGIAAVDAHNALYQFLTIIRQPDGTPLMNGKGRVTSHLSGILFRTANFLEKGIRPVFVFDGKPPELKRETINERRKHRAMADEAWKVALQEGDLEEAYRQASASARIDTYILESSRELLDLLGIPWLEAPSEGEAQAAYMVRKGSASYVVSQDYDSLLFGAPVLVRNLTVSGRRKVRGRMVTVNPERIILSSLLNRLGLTREQLVEIGILAGTDFNPGVRGIGAKKALKIVQKGEFESVIAEKQPDFDPAPIMDFFLNPPVTDDYTLEWRAPDIEGVVEMLCGRYDFSEERVRGALERFAVKTTQKTLDSWFQ
;
A
#
# COMPACT_ATOMS: atom_id res chain seq x y z
N MET A 1 1.87 -8.36 -3.89
CA MET A 1 2.48 -8.53 -2.55
C MET A 1 1.35 -8.90 -1.61
N GLY A 2 1.66 -9.41 -0.42
CA GLY A 2 0.68 -9.58 0.64
C GLY A 2 -0.09 -10.90 0.63
N VAL A 3 -1.05 -11.00 1.55
CA VAL A 3 -1.76 -12.25 1.86
C VAL A 3 -2.75 -12.68 0.75
N ALA A 4 -2.72 -13.97 0.41
CA ALA A 4 -3.52 -14.58 -0.66
C ALA A 4 -4.99 -14.86 -0.28
N ILE A 5 -5.67 -13.94 0.42
CA ILE A 5 -7.06 -14.11 0.91
C ILE A 5 -8.14 -13.41 0.08
N ARG A 6 -7.78 -12.80 -1.05
CA ARG A 6 -8.69 -11.99 -1.89
C ARG A 6 -10.05 -12.63 -2.15
N ASP A 7 -10.07 -13.93 -2.41
CA ASP A 7 -11.24 -14.68 -2.90
C ASP A 7 -12.34 -14.89 -1.84
N ILE A 8 -12.01 -14.77 -0.55
CA ILE A 8 -13.00 -14.84 0.55
C ILE A 8 -13.48 -13.46 0.98
N LEU A 9 -12.89 -12.40 0.44
CA LEU A 9 -13.20 -11.01 0.78
C LEU A 9 -14.12 -10.32 -0.22
N VAL A 10 -14.44 -10.95 -1.36
CA VAL A 10 -15.15 -10.32 -2.48
C VAL A 10 -16.49 -9.69 -2.03
N ASP A 11 -17.26 -10.41 -1.22
CA ASP A 11 -18.59 -9.97 -0.76
C ASP A 11 -18.54 -8.98 0.42
N CYS A 12 -17.34 -8.63 0.88
CA CYS A 12 -17.12 -7.68 1.97
C CYS A 12 -16.58 -6.33 1.48
N ARG A 13 -16.38 -6.17 0.17
CA ARG A 13 -15.91 -4.92 -0.42
C ARG A 13 -17.08 -4.02 -0.71
N GLU A 14 -17.12 -2.89 -0.04
CA GLU A 14 -18.12 -1.86 -0.23
C GLU A 14 -17.55 -0.78 -1.16
N PRO A 15 -18.17 -0.49 -2.33
CA PRO A 15 -17.76 0.67 -3.11
C PRO A 15 -18.00 1.94 -2.29
N VAL A 16 -17.05 2.87 -2.33
CA VAL A 16 -17.13 4.12 -1.55
C VAL A 16 -16.76 5.32 -2.41
N SER A 17 -17.46 6.44 -2.21
CA SER A 17 -17.12 7.70 -2.87
C SER A 17 -15.90 8.35 -2.22
N TRP A 18 -15.21 9.19 -2.99
CA TRP A 18 -14.14 10.04 -2.45
C TRP A 18 -14.63 10.96 -1.33
N ASP A 19 -15.86 11.45 -1.47
CA ASP A 19 -16.41 12.44 -0.55
C ASP A 19 -16.81 11.81 0.80
N ASP A 20 -16.96 10.48 0.87
CA ASP A 20 -17.27 9.74 2.10
C ASP A 20 -16.01 9.34 2.90
N LEU A 21 -14.83 9.74 2.43
CA LEU A 21 -13.53 9.35 2.99
C LEU A 21 -12.82 10.48 3.72
N SER A 22 -13.47 11.62 3.99
CA SER A 22 -12.83 12.70 4.76
C SER A 22 -12.30 12.19 6.12
N GLY A 23 -11.11 12.63 6.52
CA GLY A 23 -10.47 12.15 7.75
C GLY A 23 -8.98 11.91 7.58
N ILE A 24 -8.35 11.31 8.59
CA ILE A 24 -6.92 10.98 8.55
C ILE A 24 -6.74 9.59 7.93
N ALA A 25 -5.93 9.50 6.88
CA ALA A 25 -5.64 8.25 6.19
C ALA A 25 -4.21 7.78 6.50
N ALA A 26 -4.07 6.60 7.11
CA ALA A 26 -2.76 5.97 7.30
C ALA A 26 -2.38 5.20 6.03
N VAL A 27 -1.51 5.77 5.21
CA VAL A 27 -1.10 5.22 3.90
C VAL A 27 0.11 4.33 4.10
N ASP A 28 0.03 3.06 3.69
CA ASP A 28 1.23 2.23 3.55
C ASP A 28 2.10 2.83 2.43
N ALA A 29 3.25 3.38 2.82
CA ALA A 29 4.15 4.05 1.89
C ALA A 29 4.79 3.06 0.90
N HIS A 30 5.21 1.86 1.33
CA HIS A 30 5.84 0.90 0.43
C HIS A 30 4.84 0.37 -0.60
N ASN A 31 3.61 0.08 -0.17
CA ASN A 31 2.54 -0.30 -1.10
C ASN A 31 2.23 0.85 -2.07
N ALA A 32 2.04 2.08 -1.58
CA ALA A 32 1.75 3.24 -2.42
C ALA A 32 2.85 3.52 -3.45
N LEU A 33 4.12 3.53 -3.03
CA LEU A 33 5.27 3.74 -3.90
C LEU A 33 5.37 2.66 -4.98
N TYR A 34 5.15 1.39 -4.61
CA TYR A 34 5.12 0.31 -5.58
C TYR A 34 3.99 0.49 -6.60
N GLN A 35 2.79 0.93 -6.17
CA GLN A 35 1.70 1.25 -7.08
C GLN A 35 2.08 2.40 -8.03
N PHE A 36 2.75 3.45 -7.54
CA PHE A 36 3.19 4.57 -8.38
C PHE A 36 4.20 4.11 -9.43
N LEU A 37 5.20 3.32 -9.03
CA LEU A 37 6.22 2.76 -9.93
C LEU A 37 5.64 1.80 -10.98
N THR A 38 4.54 1.11 -10.68
CA THR A 38 3.92 0.15 -11.61
C THR A 38 2.87 0.76 -12.52
N ILE A 39 2.20 1.84 -12.08
CA ILE A 39 1.06 2.43 -12.80
C ILE A 39 1.45 3.72 -13.52
N ILE A 40 2.33 4.54 -12.95
CA ILE A 40 2.70 5.84 -13.52
C ILE A 40 3.89 5.62 -14.45
N ARG A 41 3.58 5.38 -15.73
CA ARG A 41 4.53 5.00 -16.77
C ARG A 41 4.23 5.74 -18.07
N GLN A 42 5.22 5.79 -18.95
CA GLN A 42 5.03 6.25 -20.32
C GLN A 42 4.18 5.24 -21.12
N PRO A 43 3.62 5.64 -22.28
CA PRO A 43 2.82 4.75 -23.11
C PRO A 43 3.52 3.45 -23.56
N ASP A 44 4.85 3.47 -23.67
CA ASP A 44 5.70 2.32 -24.01
C ASP A 44 6.00 1.40 -22.81
N GLY A 45 5.50 1.74 -21.62
CA GLY A 45 5.71 0.99 -20.38
C GLY A 45 6.99 1.29 -19.63
N THR A 46 7.84 2.18 -20.16
CA THR A 46 8.98 2.68 -19.40
C THR A 46 8.49 3.54 -18.22
N PRO A 47 9.14 3.46 -17.05
CA PRO A 47 8.78 4.33 -15.93
C PRO A 47 9.07 5.79 -16.30
N LEU A 48 8.41 6.74 -15.62
CA LEU A 48 8.77 8.14 -15.78
C LEU A 48 10.20 8.34 -15.28
N MET A 49 10.98 9.09 -16.04
CA MET A 49 12.37 9.39 -15.72
C MET A 49 12.68 10.86 -15.98
N ASN A 50 13.69 11.38 -15.30
CA ASN A 50 14.29 12.68 -15.63
C ASN A 50 15.32 12.53 -16.79
N GLY A 51 15.91 13.63 -17.24
CA GLY A 51 16.90 13.67 -18.33
C GLY A 51 18.21 12.91 -18.02
N LYS A 52 18.43 12.53 -16.75
CA LYS A 52 19.56 11.68 -16.32
C LYS A 52 19.19 10.20 -16.22
N GLY A 53 17.98 9.81 -16.64
CA GLY A 53 17.49 8.43 -16.58
C GLY A 53 17.12 7.96 -15.17
N ARG A 54 16.96 8.87 -14.19
CA ARG A 54 16.50 8.50 -12.84
C ARG A 54 14.99 8.40 -12.84
N VAL A 55 14.46 7.32 -12.26
CA VAL A 55 13.01 7.13 -12.10
C VAL A 55 12.40 8.22 -11.22
N THR A 56 11.24 8.74 -11.64
CA THR A 56 10.49 9.83 -10.97
C THR A 56 9.01 9.52 -10.79
N SER A 57 8.54 8.32 -11.18
CA SER A 57 7.14 7.91 -11.05
C SER A 57 6.60 8.03 -9.63
N HIS A 58 7.42 7.72 -8.61
CA HIS A 58 7.05 7.82 -7.20
C HIS A 58 6.82 9.27 -6.76
N LEU A 59 7.66 10.22 -7.20
CA LEU A 59 7.50 11.65 -6.89
C LEU A 59 6.24 12.22 -7.52
N SER A 60 5.97 11.86 -8.78
CA SER A 60 4.73 12.20 -9.48
C SER A 60 3.50 11.65 -8.73
N GLY A 61 3.56 10.38 -8.31
CA GLY A 61 2.52 9.75 -7.52
C GLY A 61 2.26 10.48 -6.21
N ILE A 62 3.30 10.77 -5.43
CA ILE A 62 3.19 11.51 -4.16
C ILE A 62 2.54 12.87 -4.39
N LEU A 63 3.07 13.69 -5.30
CA LEU A 63 2.57 15.05 -5.52
C LEU A 63 1.10 15.05 -5.90
N PHE A 64 0.74 14.37 -7.00
CA PHE A 64 -0.60 14.48 -7.57
C PHE A 64 -1.64 13.69 -6.77
N ARG A 65 -1.28 12.55 -6.16
CA ARG A 65 -2.25 11.79 -5.35
C ARG A 65 -2.50 12.45 -4.01
N THR A 66 -1.47 12.99 -3.38
CA THR A 66 -1.64 13.77 -2.15
C THR A 66 -2.47 15.03 -2.41
N ALA A 67 -2.24 15.73 -3.52
CA ALA A 67 -3.08 16.86 -3.92
C ALA A 67 -4.57 16.48 -4.00
N ASN A 68 -4.87 15.34 -4.63
CA ASN A 68 -6.24 14.84 -4.75
C ASN A 68 -6.83 14.41 -3.39
N PHE A 69 -6.02 13.86 -2.49
CA PHE A 69 -6.46 13.50 -1.14
C PHE A 69 -6.89 14.77 -0.38
N LEU A 70 -6.04 15.79 -0.36
CA LEU A 70 -6.30 17.04 0.34
C LEU A 70 -7.52 17.77 -0.22
N GLU A 71 -7.67 17.82 -1.55
CA GLU A 71 -8.85 18.39 -2.22
C GLU A 71 -10.16 17.71 -1.79
N LYS A 72 -10.10 16.43 -1.40
CA LYS A 72 -11.22 15.61 -0.93
C LYS A 72 -11.37 15.56 0.59
N GLY A 73 -10.63 16.39 1.32
CA GLY A 73 -10.68 16.42 2.79
C GLY A 73 -10.01 15.22 3.46
N ILE A 74 -9.20 14.46 2.71
CA ILE A 74 -8.39 13.35 3.22
C ILE A 74 -7.03 13.91 3.63
N ARG A 75 -6.64 13.68 4.87
CA ARG A 75 -5.36 14.11 5.45
C ARG A 75 -4.44 12.89 5.56
N PRO A 76 -3.53 12.66 4.60
CA PRO A 76 -2.69 11.46 4.62
C PRO A 76 -1.53 11.59 5.60
N VAL A 77 -1.20 10.47 6.25
CA VAL A 77 0.09 10.22 6.88
C VAL A 77 0.71 8.99 6.21
N PHE A 78 1.96 9.11 5.77
CA PHE A 78 2.67 7.99 5.12
C PHE A 78 3.44 7.16 6.15
N VAL A 79 3.21 5.86 6.16
CA VAL A 79 3.85 4.92 7.09
C VAL A 79 4.82 4.06 6.31
N PHE A 80 6.12 4.29 6.52
CA PHE A 80 7.19 3.50 5.91
C PHE A 80 7.53 2.28 6.76
N ASP A 81 7.90 1.18 6.12
CA ASP A 81 8.50 0.03 6.78
C ASP A 81 9.84 0.44 7.40
N GLY A 82 10.13 -0.11 8.57
CA GLY A 82 11.45 -0.11 9.16
C GLY A 82 12.18 -1.43 8.87
N LYS A 83 12.76 -2.02 9.92
CA LYS A 83 13.53 -3.26 9.75
C LYS A 83 12.59 -4.44 9.50
N PRO A 84 12.75 -5.18 8.38
CA PRO A 84 11.92 -6.35 8.12
C PRO A 84 12.22 -7.45 9.16
N PRO A 85 11.22 -8.24 9.55
CA PRO A 85 11.43 -9.37 10.46
C PRO A 85 12.22 -10.48 9.76
N GLU A 86 12.93 -11.31 10.53
CA GLU A 86 13.73 -12.41 9.98
C GLU A 86 12.89 -13.40 9.15
N LEU A 87 11.64 -13.60 9.56
CA LEU A 87 10.64 -14.44 8.88
C LEU A 87 10.40 -14.02 7.41
N LYS A 88 10.61 -12.74 7.06
CA LYS A 88 10.39 -12.21 5.71
C LYS A 88 11.61 -12.35 4.79
N ARG A 89 12.75 -12.82 5.31
CA ARG A 89 14.04 -12.83 4.59
C ARG A 89 13.99 -13.68 3.31
N GLU A 90 13.34 -14.85 3.37
CA GLU A 90 13.22 -15.74 2.21
C GLU A 90 12.39 -15.08 1.10
N THR A 91 11.22 -14.54 1.43
CA THR A 91 10.34 -13.84 0.50
C THR A 91 11.02 -12.62 -0.12
N ILE A 92 11.82 -11.87 0.63
CA ILE A 92 12.62 -10.75 0.09
C ILE A 92 13.64 -11.26 -0.94
N ASN A 93 14.32 -12.37 -0.65
CA ASN A 93 15.30 -12.97 -1.57
C ASN A 93 14.64 -13.51 -2.84
N GLU A 94 13.49 -14.17 -2.74
CA GLU A 94 12.71 -14.63 -3.90
C GLU A 94 12.26 -13.45 -4.75
N ARG A 95 11.69 -12.40 -4.13
CA ARG A 95 11.31 -11.16 -4.84
C ARG A 95 12.49 -10.51 -5.54
N ARG A 96 13.70 -10.59 -4.97
CA ARG A 96 14.92 -10.09 -5.62
C ARG A 96 15.27 -10.90 -6.85
N LYS A 97 15.20 -12.24 -6.78
CA LYS A 97 15.46 -13.12 -7.92
C LYS A 97 14.45 -12.90 -9.05
N HIS A 98 13.16 -12.86 -8.72
CA HIS A 98 12.09 -12.63 -9.71
C HIS A 98 12.23 -11.28 -10.41
N ARG A 99 12.59 -10.22 -9.68
CA ARG A 99 12.85 -8.89 -10.28
C ARG A 99 14.04 -8.91 -11.23
N ALA A 100 15.15 -9.54 -10.85
CA ALA A 100 16.31 -9.67 -11.73
C ALA A 100 15.98 -10.44 -13.02
N MET A 101 15.16 -11.49 -12.92
CA MET A 101 14.67 -12.21 -14.10
C MET A 101 13.75 -11.34 -14.98
N ALA A 102 12.86 -10.58 -14.37
CA ALA A 102 11.96 -9.66 -15.08
C ALA A 102 12.73 -8.51 -15.76
N ASP A 103 13.77 -7.97 -15.13
CA ASP A 103 14.65 -6.95 -15.74
C ASP A 103 15.34 -7.46 -17.00
N GLU A 104 15.81 -8.71 -16.99
CA GLU A 104 16.45 -9.30 -18.17
C GLU A 104 15.42 -9.59 -19.27
N ALA A 105 14.26 -10.16 -18.91
CA ALA A 105 13.17 -10.40 -19.84
C ALA A 105 12.64 -9.10 -20.47
N TRP A 106 12.62 -8.00 -19.71
CA TRP A 106 12.24 -6.68 -20.21
C TRP A 106 13.17 -6.19 -21.33
N LYS A 107 14.50 -6.30 -21.13
CA LYS A 107 15.47 -5.90 -22.16
C LYS A 107 15.30 -6.69 -23.45
N VAL A 108 15.07 -8.01 -23.33
CA VAL A 108 14.83 -8.88 -24.47
C VAL A 108 13.56 -8.46 -25.21
N ALA A 109 12.44 -8.30 -24.50
CA ALA A 109 11.17 -7.88 -25.10
C ALA A 109 11.26 -6.52 -25.81
N LEU A 110 12.04 -5.58 -25.26
CA LEU A 110 12.28 -4.27 -25.89
C LEU A 110 13.09 -4.41 -27.19
N GLN A 111 14.09 -5.30 -27.22
CA GLN A 111 14.87 -5.58 -28.43
C GLN A 111 14.02 -6.25 -29.53
N GLU A 112 13.10 -7.13 -29.13
CA GLU A 112 12.18 -7.82 -30.03
C GLU A 112 11.00 -6.95 -30.49
N GLY A 113 10.82 -5.77 -29.90
CA GLY A 113 9.71 -4.86 -30.21
C GLY A 113 8.34 -5.30 -29.66
N ASP A 114 8.31 -6.29 -28.76
CA ASP A 114 7.09 -6.69 -28.06
C ASP A 114 6.82 -5.72 -26.90
N LEU A 115 6.14 -4.63 -27.23
CA LEU A 115 5.81 -3.57 -26.27
C LEU A 115 4.87 -4.06 -25.14
N GLU A 116 4.04 -5.08 -25.37
CA GLU A 116 3.12 -5.58 -24.34
C GLU A 116 3.84 -6.45 -23.32
N GLU A 117 4.75 -7.33 -23.78
CA GLU A 117 5.66 -8.07 -22.92
C GLU A 117 6.61 -7.12 -22.17
N ALA A 118 7.22 -6.18 -22.86
CA ALA A 118 8.11 -5.19 -22.26
C ALA A 118 7.41 -4.41 -21.14
N TYR A 119 6.18 -3.95 -21.36
CA TYR A 119 5.37 -3.27 -20.34
C TYR A 119 5.19 -4.15 -19.09
N ARG A 120 4.88 -5.44 -19.29
CA ARG A 120 4.61 -6.38 -18.19
C ARG A 120 5.86 -6.65 -17.37
N GLN A 121 6.98 -6.93 -18.03
CA GLN A 121 8.25 -7.23 -17.37
C GLN A 121 8.82 -6.00 -16.67
N ALA A 122 8.73 -4.82 -17.29
CA ALA A 122 9.14 -3.57 -16.66
C ALA A 122 8.32 -3.24 -15.40
N SER A 123 7.04 -3.61 -15.38
CA SER A 123 6.20 -3.47 -14.18
C SER A 123 6.61 -4.47 -13.10
N ALA A 124 6.90 -5.70 -13.48
CA ALA A 124 7.33 -6.77 -12.56
C ALA A 124 8.73 -6.52 -11.96
N SER A 125 9.58 -5.76 -12.64
CA SER A 125 10.93 -5.44 -12.17
C SER A 125 11.04 -4.20 -11.28
N ALA A 126 9.93 -3.47 -11.08
CA ALA A 126 9.89 -2.27 -10.25
C ALA A 126 10.53 -2.50 -8.86
N ARG A 127 11.42 -1.60 -8.46
CA ARG A 127 12.17 -1.68 -7.20
C ARG A 127 12.03 -0.39 -6.42
N ILE A 128 11.70 -0.54 -5.14
CA ILE A 128 11.90 0.49 -4.14
C ILE A 128 13.31 0.32 -3.60
N ASP A 129 14.13 1.34 -3.78
CA ASP A 129 15.49 1.40 -3.26
C ASP A 129 15.68 2.63 -2.38
N THR A 130 16.88 2.79 -1.81
CA THR A 130 17.22 3.89 -0.93
C THR A 130 16.94 5.26 -1.57
N TYR A 131 17.23 5.42 -2.85
CA TYR A 131 16.96 6.67 -3.57
C TYR A 131 15.45 6.96 -3.64
N ILE A 132 14.63 5.96 -3.98
CA ILE A 132 13.17 6.11 -3.99
C ILE A 132 12.66 6.52 -2.60
N LEU A 133 13.13 5.85 -1.54
CA LEU A 133 12.71 6.14 -0.17
C LEU A 133 13.12 7.54 0.30
N GLU A 134 14.39 7.91 0.13
CA GLU A 134 14.93 9.21 0.55
C GLU A 134 14.27 10.36 -0.20
N SER A 135 14.17 10.27 -1.53
CA SER A 135 13.52 11.31 -2.33
C SER A 135 12.00 11.38 -2.08
N SER A 136 11.35 10.27 -1.71
CA SER A 136 9.96 10.30 -1.26
C SER A 136 9.78 11.04 0.06
N ARG A 137 10.64 10.77 1.05
CA ARG A 137 10.60 11.43 2.37
C ARG A 137 10.88 12.92 2.24
N GLU A 138 11.92 13.28 1.48
CA GLU A 138 12.26 14.68 1.18
C GLU A 138 11.07 15.42 0.55
N LEU A 139 10.39 14.81 -0.43
CA LEU A 139 9.22 15.44 -1.04
C LEU A 139 8.05 15.57 -0.05
N LEU A 140 7.80 14.56 0.80
CA LEU A 140 6.74 14.63 1.82
C LEU A 140 7.04 15.75 2.84
N ASP A 141 8.30 15.90 3.26
CA ASP A 141 8.75 16.97 4.16
C ASP A 141 8.49 18.36 3.55
N LEU A 142 8.91 18.55 2.29
CA LEU A 142 8.68 19.79 1.55
C LEU A 142 7.20 20.08 1.33
N LEU A 143 6.37 19.05 1.14
CA LEU A 143 4.92 19.19 1.01
C LEU A 143 4.22 19.43 2.36
N GLY A 144 4.93 19.34 3.49
CA GLY A 144 4.35 19.48 4.83
C GLY A 144 3.45 18.31 5.23
N ILE A 145 3.67 17.12 4.66
CA ILE A 145 2.87 15.92 4.90
C ILE A 145 3.59 15.02 5.91
N PRO A 146 2.95 14.65 7.03
CA PRO A 146 3.58 13.81 8.03
C PRO A 146 3.86 12.42 7.46
N TRP A 147 5.01 11.88 7.84
CA TRP A 147 5.36 10.50 7.65
C TRP A 147 6.09 9.96 8.87
N LEU A 148 6.07 8.65 9.03
CA LEU A 148 6.81 7.96 10.09
C LEU A 148 7.41 6.66 9.56
N GLU A 149 8.46 6.20 10.24
CA GLU A 149 9.05 4.87 10.03
C GLU A 149 8.53 3.94 11.13
N ALA A 150 7.93 2.82 10.71
CA ALA A 150 7.45 1.78 11.61
C ALA A 150 8.64 1.02 12.23
N PRO A 151 8.49 0.43 13.43
CA PRO A 151 9.54 -0.45 13.98
C PRO A 151 9.81 -1.67 13.10
N SER A 152 8.79 -2.12 12.37
CA SER A 152 8.90 -3.23 11.41
C SER A 152 8.00 -2.98 10.18
N GLU A 153 6.82 -3.59 10.09
CA GLU A 153 5.93 -3.45 8.93
C GLU A 153 5.08 -2.18 9.00
N GLY A 154 5.07 -1.40 7.91
CA GLY A 154 4.28 -0.18 7.78
C GLY A 154 2.77 -0.44 7.88
N GLU A 155 2.27 -1.55 7.28
CA GLU A 155 0.86 -1.94 7.41
C GLU A 155 0.45 -2.26 8.84
N ALA A 156 1.36 -2.84 9.64
CA ALA A 156 1.09 -3.15 11.04
C ALA A 156 0.98 -1.87 11.87
N GLN A 157 1.89 -0.92 11.66
CA GLN A 157 1.85 0.39 12.30
C GLN A 157 0.60 1.18 11.86
N ALA A 158 0.26 1.16 10.57
CA ALA A 158 -0.96 1.80 10.06
C ALA A 158 -2.22 1.19 10.69
N ALA A 159 -2.30 -0.15 10.77
CA ALA A 159 -3.40 -0.84 11.44
C ALA A 159 -3.49 -0.47 12.93
N TYR A 160 -2.35 -0.35 13.61
CA TYR A 160 -2.28 0.11 15.00
C TYR A 160 -2.78 1.55 15.18
N MET A 161 -2.35 2.48 14.33
CA MET A 161 -2.80 3.88 14.36
C MET A 161 -4.32 3.99 14.20
N VAL A 162 -4.93 3.19 13.32
CA VAL A 162 -6.39 3.17 13.14
C VAL A 162 -7.10 2.55 14.33
N ARG A 163 -6.58 1.45 14.90
CA ARG A 163 -7.15 0.86 16.14
C ARG A 163 -7.13 1.84 17.32
N LYS A 164 -6.06 2.64 17.43
CA LYS A 164 -5.89 3.64 18.49
C LYS A 164 -6.76 4.90 18.26
N GLY A 165 -7.31 5.08 17.05
CA GLY A 165 -8.09 6.27 16.68
C GLY A 165 -7.24 7.46 16.22
N SER A 166 -5.93 7.30 16.03
CA SER A 166 -5.04 8.32 15.46
C SER A 166 -5.29 8.54 13.96
N ALA A 167 -5.85 7.53 13.28
CA ALA A 167 -6.26 7.59 11.88
C ALA A 167 -7.62 6.93 11.69
N SER A 168 -8.35 7.32 10.64
CA SER A 168 -9.70 6.84 10.34
C SER A 168 -9.71 5.49 9.62
N TYR A 169 -8.72 5.24 8.76
CA TYR A 169 -8.60 4.01 7.98
C TYR A 169 -7.18 3.83 7.41
N VAL A 170 -6.84 2.58 7.08
CA VAL A 170 -5.60 2.24 6.38
C VAL A 170 -5.83 2.36 4.87
N VAL A 171 -4.83 2.84 4.13
CA VAL A 171 -4.82 2.86 2.67
C VAL A 171 -3.72 1.93 2.16
N SER A 172 -4.12 0.81 1.54
CA SER A 172 -3.23 -0.15 0.89
C SER A 172 -3.95 -0.92 -0.21
N GLN A 173 -3.21 -1.51 -1.16
CA GLN A 173 -3.73 -2.50 -2.10
C GLN A 173 -3.61 -3.95 -1.60
N ASP A 174 -2.95 -4.18 -0.48
CA ASP A 174 -2.82 -5.52 0.09
C ASP A 174 -3.87 -5.72 1.21
N TYR A 175 -3.88 -6.87 1.86
CA TYR A 175 -4.90 -7.21 2.88
C TYR A 175 -4.28 -7.44 4.26
N ASP A 176 -2.95 -7.33 4.39
CA ASP A 176 -2.18 -7.68 5.57
C ASP A 176 -2.59 -6.81 6.77
N SER A 177 -2.92 -5.53 6.53
CA SER A 177 -3.49 -4.63 7.53
C SER A 177 -4.74 -5.19 8.22
N LEU A 178 -5.59 -5.98 7.53
CA LEU A 178 -6.74 -6.64 8.17
C LEU A 178 -6.29 -7.75 9.13
N LEU A 179 -5.24 -8.50 8.80
CA LEU A 179 -4.64 -9.51 9.67
C LEU A 179 -3.95 -8.86 10.89
N PHE A 180 -3.34 -7.69 10.69
CA PHE A 180 -2.83 -6.83 11.77
C PHE A 180 -3.95 -6.12 12.56
N GLY A 181 -5.20 -6.30 12.17
CA GLY A 181 -6.39 -5.86 12.90
C GLY A 181 -6.85 -4.44 12.60
N ALA A 182 -6.52 -3.89 11.42
CA ALA A 182 -7.06 -2.61 10.97
C ALA A 182 -8.60 -2.66 10.97
N PRO A 183 -9.30 -1.78 11.71
CA PRO A 183 -10.77 -1.75 11.73
C PRO A 183 -11.36 -1.45 10.35
N VAL A 184 -10.70 -0.58 9.58
CA VAL A 184 -11.12 -0.14 8.25
C VAL A 184 -9.92 -0.11 7.31
N LEU A 185 -10.03 -0.83 6.20
CA LEU A 185 -9.10 -0.78 5.08
C LEU A 185 -9.80 -0.15 3.86
N VAL A 186 -9.17 0.84 3.25
CA VAL A 186 -9.60 1.46 1.99
C VAL A 186 -8.58 1.13 0.91
N ARG A 187 -9.02 0.41 -0.11
CA ARG A 187 -8.21 0.03 -1.26
C ARG A 187 -8.50 0.96 -2.43
N ASN A 188 -7.70 0.83 -3.48
CA ASN A 188 -7.81 1.59 -4.72
C ASN A 188 -7.61 3.12 -4.63
N LEU A 189 -7.36 3.69 -3.45
CA LEU A 189 -7.27 5.15 -3.28
C LEU A 189 -6.05 5.76 -4.00
N THR A 190 -4.89 5.09 -3.94
CA THR A 190 -3.65 5.51 -4.62
C THR A 190 -3.69 5.33 -6.14
N VAL A 191 -4.64 4.55 -6.66
CA VAL A 191 -4.69 4.11 -8.06
C VAL A 191 -6.00 4.45 -8.77
N SER A 192 -6.89 5.18 -8.10
CA SER A 192 -8.23 5.51 -8.56
C SER A 192 -8.24 6.37 -9.82
N GLY A 193 -9.39 6.35 -10.50
CA GLY A 193 -9.66 7.16 -11.69
C GLY A 193 -9.71 6.32 -12.96
N ARG A 194 -9.80 7.02 -14.09
CA ARG A 194 -9.82 6.39 -15.41
C ARG A 194 -8.41 6.01 -15.83
N ARG A 195 -8.18 4.73 -16.10
CA ARG A 195 -6.90 4.21 -16.59
C ARG A 195 -7.10 3.37 -17.85
N LYS A 196 -6.12 3.42 -18.74
CA LYS A 196 -6.08 2.54 -19.91
C LYS A 196 -5.36 1.25 -19.52
N VAL A 197 -6.07 0.13 -19.49
CA VAL A 197 -5.51 -1.20 -19.23
C VAL A 197 -5.71 -2.03 -20.49
N ARG A 198 -4.61 -2.50 -21.10
CA ARG A 198 -4.62 -3.31 -22.34
C ARG A 198 -5.52 -2.72 -23.43
N GLY A 199 -5.36 -1.43 -23.71
CA GLY A 199 -6.14 -0.73 -24.73
C GLY A 199 -7.55 -0.29 -24.30
N ARG A 200 -8.09 -0.78 -23.17
CA ARG A 200 -9.44 -0.46 -22.70
C ARG A 200 -9.42 0.54 -21.55
N MET A 201 -10.37 1.48 -21.58
CA MET A 201 -10.58 2.40 -20.47
C MET A 201 -11.31 1.68 -19.33
N VAL A 202 -10.69 1.63 -18.16
CA VAL A 202 -11.25 1.07 -16.93
C VAL A 202 -11.29 2.16 -15.88
N THR A 203 -12.44 2.34 -15.24
CA THR A 203 -12.56 3.21 -14.07
C THR A 203 -12.34 2.38 -12.82
N VAL A 204 -11.37 2.79 -11.99
CA VAL A 204 -11.14 2.17 -10.69
C VAL A 204 -11.69 3.10 -9.61
N ASN A 205 -12.62 2.57 -8.82
CA ASN A 205 -13.22 3.28 -7.69
C ASN A 205 -12.61 2.80 -6.37
N PRO A 206 -12.53 3.66 -5.35
CA PRO A 206 -12.22 3.25 -3.98
C PRO A 206 -13.17 2.17 -3.50
N GLU A 207 -12.65 1.24 -2.69
CA GLU A 207 -13.42 0.22 -2.02
C GLU A 207 -13.02 0.16 -0.55
N ARG A 208 -13.98 -0.02 0.35
CA ARG A 208 -13.80 -0.10 1.80
C ARG A 208 -14.08 -1.52 2.27
N ILE A 209 -13.31 -1.98 3.24
CA ILE A 209 -13.53 -3.23 3.97
C ILE A 209 -13.51 -2.89 5.46
N ILE A 210 -14.58 -3.30 6.16
CA ILE A 210 -14.70 -3.15 7.61
C ILE A 210 -14.43 -4.52 8.24
N LEU A 211 -13.41 -4.61 9.10
CA LEU A 211 -12.93 -5.88 9.66
C LEU A 211 -14.02 -6.58 10.48
N SER A 212 -14.78 -5.86 11.30
CA SER A 212 -15.86 -6.45 12.10
C SER A 212 -16.97 -7.05 11.21
N SER A 213 -17.39 -6.34 10.17
CA SER A 213 -18.37 -6.83 9.19
C SER A 213 -17.87 -8.08 8.45
N LEU A 214 -16.60 -8.09 8.08
CA LEU A 214 -15.93 -9.24 7.46
C LEU A 214 -15.94 -10.46 8.39
N LEU A 215 -15.46 -10.29 9.62
CA LEU A 215 -15.37 -11.36 10.62
C LEU A 215 -16.76 -11.92 10.96
N ASN A 216 -17.75 -11.06 11.17
CA ASN A 216 -19.12 -11.47 11.45
C ASN A 216 -19.74 -12.24 10.29
N ARG A 217 -19.53 -11.80 9.04
CA ARG A 217 -20.05 -12.48 7.86
C ARG A 217 -19.45 -13.86 7.68
N LEU A 218 -18.15 -14.01 7.95
CA LEU A 218 -17.45 -15.29 7.80
C LEU A 218 -17.58 -16.18 9.05
N GLY A 219 -18.10 -15.66 10.17
CA GLY A 219 -18.18 -16.35 11.45
C GLY A 219 -16.78 -16.68 12.00
N LEU A 220 -15.85 -15.72 11.94
CA LEU A 220 -14.46 -15.91 12.34
C LEU A 220 -14.04 -14.95 13.44
N THR A 221 -13.03 -15.34 14.21
CA THR A 221 -12.21 -14.41 14.99
C THR A 221 -11.06 -13.84 14.14
N ARG A 222 -10.35 -12.84 14.67
CA ARG A 222 -9.15 -12.32 14.01
C ARG A 222 -8.04 -13.37 13.98
N GLU A 223 -7.85 -14.14 15.05
CA GLU A 223 -6.86 -15.23 15.07
C GLU A 223 -7.12 -16.21 13.93
N GLN A 224 -8.38 -16.61 13.74
CA GLN A 224 -8.80 -17.48 12.65
C GLN A 224 -8.57 -16.86 11.26
N LEU A 225 -8.71 -15.54 11.11
CA LEU A 225 -8.36 -14.86 9.86
C LEU A 225 -6.84 -14.95 9.57
N VAL A 226 -5.99 -14.86 10.60
CA VAL A 226 -4.55 -15.05 10.47
C VAL A 226 -4.21 -16.50 10.12
N GLU A 227 -4.84 -17.48 10.76
CA GLU A 227 -4.70 -18.91 10.41
C GLU A 227 -5.01 -19.17 8.94
N ILE A 228 -6.08 -18.57 8.41
CA ILE A 228 -6.43 -18.66 6.99
C ILE A 228 -5.31 -18.07 6.13
N GLY A 229 -4.75 -16.92 6.53
CA GLY A 229 -3.60 -16.32 5.86
C GLY A 229 -2.40 -17.25 5.81
N ILE A 230 -2.03 -17.85 6.95
CA ILE A 230 -0.92 -18.81 7.05
C ILE A 230 -1.14 -20.02 6.15
N LEU A 231 -2.36 -20.60 6.15
CA LEU A 231 -2.67 -21.74 5.28
C LEU A 231 -2.61 -21.38 3.79
N ALA A 232 -3.11 -20.20 3.41
CA ALA A 232 -3.17 -19.75 2.02
C ALA A 232 -1.82 -19.20 1.50
N GLY A 233 -0.95 -18.74 2.40
CA GLY A 233 0.30 -18.08 2.10
C GLY A 233 0.28 -16.59 2.46
N THR A 234 1.36 -16.16 3.10
CA THR A 234 1.62 -14.77 3.50
C THR A 234 2.99 -14.33 3.01
N ASP A 235 3.39 -13.10 3.33
CA ASP A 235 4.76 -12.65 3.11
C ASP A 235 5.80 -13.30 4.06
N PHE A 236 5.35 -14.10 5.03
CA PHE A 236 6.20 -14.77 6.04
C PHE A 236 6.27 -16.29 5.84
N ASN A 237 5.39 -16.87 5.03
CA ASN A 237 5.41 -18.29 4.70
C ASN A 237 4.75 -18.56 3.33
N PRO A 238 5.20 -19.57 2.57
CA PRO A 238 4.68 -19.87 1.24
C PRO A 238 3.24 -20.42 1.23
N GLY A 239 2.68 -20.72 2.41
CA GLY A 239 1.39 -21.41 2.55
C GLY A 239 1.47 -22.92 2.38
N VAL A 240 0.35 -23.60 2.61
CA VAL A 240 0.24 -25.05 2.47
C VAL A 240 -0.11 -25.39 1.02
N ARG A 241 0.71 -26.23 0.37
CA ARG A 241 0.49 -26.64 -1.01
C ARG A 241 -0.91 -27.23 -1.22
N GLY A 242 -1.66 -26.67 -2.16
CA GLY A 242 -3.02 -27.11 -2.49
C GLY A 242 -4.11 -26.62 -1.53
N ILE A 243 -3.82 -25.61 -0.71
CA ILE A 243 -4.78 -24.92 0.15
C ILE A 243 -4.78 -23.43 -0.20
N GLY A 244 -5.81 -23.00 -0.95
CA GLY A 244 -6.08 -21.57 -1.15
C GLY A 244 -7.11 -21.03 -0.15
N ALA A 245 -7.35 -19.72 -0.15
CA ALA A 245 -8.20 -19.02 0.83
C ALA A 245 -9.56 -19.67 1.11
N LYS A 246 -10.30 -20.09 0.07
CA LYS A 246 -11.61 -20.73 0.25
C LYS A 246 -11.53 -22.09 0.96
N LYS A 247 -10.45 -22.84 0.75
CA LYS A 247 -10.22 -24.13 1.41
C LYS A 247 -9.69 -23.92 2.82
N ALA A 248 -8.78 -22.96 3.00
CA ALA A 248 -8.29 -22.53 4.31
C ALA A 248 -9.45 -22.09 5.22
N LEU A 249 -10.39 -21.28 4.71
CA LEU A 249 -11.59 -20.88 5.44
C LEU A 249 -12.38 -22.08 5.98
N LYS A 250 -12.63 -23.09 5.13
CA LYS A 250 -13.37 -24.30 5.55
C LYS A 250 -12.63 -25.13 6.59
N ILE A 251 -11.30 -25.18 6.51
CA ILE A 251 -10.45 -25.90 7.48
C ILE A 251 -10.52 -25.21 8.84
N VAL A 252 -10.34 -23.88 8.85
CA VAL A 252 -10.36 -23.08 10.08
C VAL A 252 -11.74 -23.07 10.74
N GLN A 253 -12.82 -22.97 9.96
CA GLN A 253 -14.20 -23.06 10.48
C GLN A 253 -14.52 -24.41 11.15
N LYS A 254 -13.79 -25.47 10.80
CA LYS A 254 -13.92 -26.79 11.44
C LYS A 254 -12.98 -26.98 12.63
N GLY A 255 -12.12 -26.02 12.93
CA GLY A 255 -11.09 -26.15 13.97
C GLY A 255 -9.96 -27.10 13.57
N GLU A 256 -9.72 -27.30 12.28
CA GLU A 256 -8.75 -28.29 11.76
C GLU A 256 -7.36 -27.69 11.49
N PHE A 257 -7.11 -26.40 11.81
CA PHE A 257 -5.86 -25.68 11.50
C PHE A 257 -4.61 -26.45 11.96
N GLU A 258 -4.51 -26.75 13.25
CA GLU A 258 -3.36 -27.44 13.85
C GLU A 258 -3.12 -28.82 13.23
N SER A 259 -4.19 -29.59 13.03
CA SER A 259 -4.10 -30.93 12.44
C SER A 259 -3.59 -30.91 11.00
N VAL A 260 -4.00 -29.89 10.21
CA VAL A 260 -3.58 -29.75 8.82
C VAL A 260 -2.11 -29.31 8.73
N ILE A 261 -1.67 -28.42 9.61
CA ILE A 261 -0.26 -28.03 9.69
C ILE A 261 0.60 -29.24 10.07
N ALA A 262 0.23 -29.97 11.13
CA ALA A 262 0.98 -31.15 11.57
C ALA A 262 1.06 -32.25 10.49
N GLU A 263 0.00 -32.45 9.70
CA GLU A 263 -0.02 -33.43 8.61
C GLU A 263 0.82 -32.99 7.40
N LYS A 264 0.66 -31.72 6.96
CA LYS A 264 1.17 -31.26 5.66
C LYS A 264 2.49 -30.52 5.73
N GLN A 265 2.83 -29.95 6.88
CA GLN A 265 4.05 -29.22 7.14
C GLN A 265 4.56 -29.54 8.57
N PRO A 266 4.92 -30.81 8.86
CA PRO A 266 5.30 -31.23 10.22
C PRO A 266 6.48 -30.48 10.82
N ASP A 267 7.37 -29.93 9.98
CA ASP A 267 8.55 -29.17 10.41
C ASP A 267 8.32 -27.64 10.47
N PHE A 268 7.09 -27.18 10.22
CA PHE A 268 6.75 -25.75 10.23
C PHE A 268 6.01 -25.38 11.51
N ASP A 269 6.59 -24.45 12.26
CA ASP A 269 5.94 -23.83 13.42
C ASP A 269 5.23 -22.53 13.00
N PRO A 270 3.87 -22.49 13.04
CA PRO A 270 3.12 -21.28 12.70
C PRO A 270 3.13 -20.23 13.82
N ALA A 271 3.51 -20.57 15.06
CA ALA A 271 3.35 -19.70 16.22
C ALA A 271 4.08 -18.35 16.11
N PRO A 272 5.34 -18.27 15.59
CA PRO A 272 6.02 -16.99 15.42
C PRO A 272 5.31 -16.05 14.42
N ILE A 273 4.68 -16.61 13.37
CA ILE A 273 3.95 -15.81 12.37
C ILE A 273 2.60 -15.37 12.95
N MET A 274 1.92 -16.26 13.68
CA MET A 274 0.70 -15.92 14.42
C MET A 274 0.96 -14.76 15.39
N ASP A 275 2.00 -14.88 16.22
CA ASP A 275 2.37 -13.83 17.18
C ASP A 275 2.73 -12.53 16.46
N PHE A 276 3.49 -12.59 15.36
CA PHE A 276 3.84 -11.39 14.59
C PHE A 276 2.60 -10.65 14.05
N PHE A 277 1.59 -11.37 13.55
CA PHE A 277 0.35 -10.71 13.10
C PHE A 277 -0.50 -10.21 14.25
N LEU A 278 -0.60 -10.94 15.35
CA LEU A 278 -1.46 -10.59 16.49
C LEU A 278 -0.86 -9.47 17.34
N ASN A 279 0.45 -9.54 17.59
CA ASN A 279 1.25 -8.67 18.44
C ASN A 279 2.45 -8.06 17.67
N PRO A 280 2.23 -7.34 16.56
CA PRO A 280 3.32 -6.80 15.76
C PRO A 280 4.12 -5.72 16.52
N PRO A 281 5.43 -5.57 16.24
CA PRO A 281 6.20 -4.41 16.69
C PRO A 281 5.61 -3.11 16.15
N VAL A 282 5.13 -2.24 17.04
CA VAL A 282 4.52 -0.94 16.73
C VAL A 282 5.01 0.11 17.73
N THR A 283 4.89 1.39 17.39
CA THR A 283 5.35 2.50 18.21
C THR A 283 4.24 3.53 18.44
N ASP A 284 4.30 4.17 19.61
CA ASP A 284 3.52 5.37 19.95
C ASP A 284 4.30 6.67 19.74
N ASP A 285 5.59 6.56 19.40
CA ASP A 285 6.48 7.69 19.16
C ASP A 285 6.24 8.27 17.76
N TYR A 286 5.13 9.01 17.62
CA TYR A 286 4.81 9.77 16.43
C TYR A 286 3.94 10.99 16.76
N THR A 287 4.07 12.05 15.96
CA THR A 287 3.19 13.22 16.00
C THR A 287 2.66 13.48 14.60
N LEU A 288 1.35 13.73 14.50
CA LEU A 288 0.68 13.95 13.22
C LEU A 288 0.45 15.45 13.00
N GLU A 289 1.39 16.09 12.32
CA GLU A 289 1.32 17.51 11.99
C GLU A 289 1.35 17.70 10.47
N TRP A 290 0.36 18.41 9.94
CA TRP A 290 0.32 18.84 8.54
C TRP A 290 0.66 20.32 8.49
N ARG A 291 1.69 20.66 7.73
CA ARG A 291 2.21 22.01 7.60
C ARG A 291 1.90 22.56 6.21
N ALA A 292 2.04 23.87 6.05
CA ALA A 292 2.01 24.47 4.72
C ALA A 292 3.20 23.95 3.89
N PRO A 293 3.02 23.68 2.59
CA PRO A 293 4.11 23.23 1.73
C PRO A 293 5.15 24.35 1.52
N ASP A 294 6.42 23.98 1.49
CA ASP A 294 7.50 24.82 0.96
C ASP A 294 7.43 24.81 -0.58
N ILE A 295 6.67 25.76 -1.12
CA ILE A 295 6.37 25.83 -2.55
C ILE A 295 7.66 25.92 -3.38
N GLU A 296 8.59 26.79 -3.00
CA GLU A 296 9.80 26.99 -3.78
C GLU A 296 10.77 25.82 -3.62
N GLY A 297 10.87 25.21 -2.42
CA GLY A 297 11.62 23.97 -2.23
C GLY A 297 11.09 22.79 -3.06
N VAL A 298 9.76 22.65 -3.17
CA VAL A 298 9.14 21.64 -4.06
C VAL A 298 9.46 21.92 -5.53
N VAL A 299 9.39 23.18 -5.98
CA VAL A 299 9.71 23.57 -7.36
C VAL A 299 11.18 23.31 -7.66
N GLU A 300 12.09 23.71 -6.77
CA GLU A 300 13.52 23.45 -6.90
C GLU A 300 13.81 21.95 -7.00
N MET A 301 13.20 21.15 -6.12
CA MET A 301 13.33 19.69 -6.16
C MET A 301 12.81 19.13 -7.48
N LEU A 302 11.52 19.30 -7.77
CA LEU A 302 10.86 18.58 -8.86
C LEU A 302 11.25 19.12 -10.22
N CYS A 303 11.27 20.44 -10.40
CA CYS A 303 11.55 21.06 -11.69
C CYS A 303 13.07 21.15 -11.92
N GLY A 304 13.83 21.55 -10.88
CA GLY A 304 15.28 21.73 -10.99
C GLY A 304 16.09 20.43 -11.01
N ARG A 305 15.74 19.42 -10.19
CA ARG A 305 16.50 18.15 -10.11
C ARG A 305 15.89 17.00 -10.91
N TYR A 306 14.58 17.03 -11.13
CA TYR A 306 13.83 15.91 -11.72
C TYR A 306 13.06 16.25 -12.99
N ASP A 307 13.27 17.44 -13.55
CA ASP A 307 12.75 17.88 -14.85
C ASP A 307 11.21 17.84 -14.97
N PHE A 308 10.50 18.07 -13.86
CA PHE A 308 9.04 18.24 -13.88
C PHE A 308 8.67 19.59 -14.51
N SER A 309 7.49 19.63 -15.13
CA SER A 309 6.88 20.88 -15.61
C SER A 309 6.47 21.75 -14.41
N GLU A 310 7.07 22.94 -14.33
CA GLU A 310 6.78 23.91 -13.26
C GLU A 310 5.31 24.31 -13.21
N GLU A 311 4.69 24.56 -14.37
CA GLU A 311 3.25 24.85 -14.48
C GLU A 311 2.41 23.76 -13.81
N ARG A 312 2.70 22.48 -14.10
CA ARG A 312 1.98 21.35 -13.51
C ARG A 312 2.24 21.18 -12.02
N VAL A 313 3.47 21.44 -11.57
CA VAL A 313 3.84 21.36 -10.15
C VAL A 313 3.11 22.44 -9.36
N ARG A 314 3.18 23.70 -9.80
CA ARG A 314 2.49 24.82 -9.15
C ARG A 314 0.97 24.63 -9.14
N GLY A 315 0.38 24.18 -10.24
CA GLY A 315 -1.05 23.87 -10.30
C GLY A 315 -1.49 22.73 -9.37
N ALA A 316 -0.60 21.77 -9.05
CA ALA A 316 -0.88 20.77 -8.03
C ALA A 316 -0.79 21.36 -6.61
N LEU A 317 0.21 22.22 -6.35
CA LEU A 317 0.43 22.87 -5.06
C LEU A 317 -0.70 23.82 -4.66
N GLU A 318 -1.44 24.38 -5.61
CA GLU A 318 -2.68 25.14 -5.32
C GLU A 318 -3.70 24.34 -4.51
N ARG A 319 -3.71 23.00 -4.64
CA ARG A 319 -4.62 22.10 -3.90
C ARG A 319 -4.11 21.74 -2.51
N PHE A 320 -2.85 22.03 -2.21
CA PHE A 320 -2.29 21.90 -0.86
C PHE A 320 -2.59 23.12 0.01
N ALA A 321 -2.99 24.24 -0.60
CA ALA A 321 -3.47 25.40 0.14
C ALA A 321 -4.77 25.01 0.87
N VAL A 322 -4.69 24.94 2.19
CA VAL A 322 -5.79 24.57 3.07
C VAL A 322 -7.00 25.46 2.77
N LYS A 323 -8.06 24.89 2.16
CA LYS A 323 -9.39 25.52 2.18
C LYS A 323 -9.83 25.57 3.64
N THR A 324 -9.58 26.71 4.27
CA THR A 324 -9.95 26.99 5.65
C THR A 324 -11.46 27.26 5.73
N THR A 325 -12.27 26.24 5.47
CA THR A 325 -13.73 26.22 5.65
C THR A 325 -14.13 24.75 5.64
N GLN A 326 -14.35 24.11 6.79
CA GLN A 326 -15.53 24.32 7.61
C GLN A 326 -15.17 23.97 9.06
N LYS A 327 -15.36 24.95 9.98
CA LYS A 327 -15.33 24.69 11.42
C LYS A 327 -16.27 23.51 11.70
N THR A 328 -15.77 22.46 12.33
CA THR A 328 -16.61 21.44 12.96
C THR A 328 -17.47 22.13 14.02
N LEU A 329 -18.75 22.31 13.68
CA LEU A 329 -19.79 22.84 14.56
C LEU A 329 -20.00 21.97 15.81
N ASP A 330 -19.40 20.77 15.86
CA ASP A 330 -19.46 19.84 17.00
C ASP A 330 -18.51 20.20 18.16
N SER A 331 -17.78 21.32 18.08
CA SER A 331 -17.01 21.87 19.22
C SER A 331 -17.83 22.77 20.16
N TRP A 332 -19.15 22.92 19.92
CA TRP A 332 -20.04 23.84 20.65
C TRP A 332 -21.04 23.19 21.60
N PHE A 333 -21.06 21.86 21.72
CA PHE A 333 -21.88 21.18 22.73
C PHE A 333 -20.98 20.29 23.60
N GLN A 334 -20.66 20.82 24.78
CA GLN A 334 -20.17 20.04 25.93
C GLN A 334 -21.27 19.12 26.47
#